data_AF-A0A3A1NK74-F1
#
_entry.id   AF-A0A3A1NK74-F1
#
_cell.length_a   1.000
_cell.length_b   1.000
_cell.length_c   1.000
_cell.angle_alpha   90.00
_cell.angle_beta   90.00
_cell.angle_gamma   90.00
#
_symmetry.space_group_name_H-M   'P 1'
#
loop_
_entity.id
_entity.type
_entity.pdbx_description
1 polymer ?
#
loop_
_entity_poly.entity_id
_entity_poly.type
_entity_poly.pdbx_seq_one_letter_code
_entity_poly.pdbx_strand_id
1 'polypeptide(L)'
;MKKHLFWILILATFVFSCKKNKSENTNGHNMKNEFVSRIHTTELETDLYQLLGKTSLEKHISDFNNVNWKSNYEKEFNSMDFNMPDLEVLSKNDSKYLSVSIAPNTDDTYQFIIGLGTHLETDNPNIPNRKVKLYMTESDNEEVPKKFIELFFKRDFAKINTELDQLYLMDEVEDVYINKK
;
A
#
# COMPACT_ATOMS: atom_id res chain seq x y z
N MET A 1 3.42 77.14 37.98
CA MET A 1 4.63 76.52 38.57
C MET A 1 4.44 75.00 38.62
N LYS A 2 5.49 74.24 38.25
CA LYS A 2 5.64 72.76 38.14
C LYS A 2 4.88 72.13 36.94
N LYS A 3 5.53 72.02 35.76
CA LYS A 3 6.46 70.96 35.27
C LYS A 3 5.74 69.61 35.08
N HIS A 4 5.40 69.26 33.82
CA HIS A 4 6.01 68.18 33.00
C HIS A 4 5.75 66.79 33.62
N LEU A 5 5.23 65.76 32.94
CA LEU A 5 5.63 65.10 31.69
C LEU A 5 4.75 63.80 31.69
N PHE A 6 4.13 63.28 30.63
CA PHE A 6 4.76 62.32 29.71
C PHE A 6 3.75 61.95 28.59
N TRP A 7 4.02 62.35 27.36
CA TRP A 7 4.48 61.51 26.22
C TRP A 7 3.37 60.82 25.41
N ILE A 8 3.14 61.41 24.22
CA ILE A 8 2.49 60.83 23.05
C ILE A 8 3.47 59.85 22.39
N LEU A 9 2.99 58.72 21.89
CA LEU A 9 3.49 58.21 20.61
C LEU A 9 2.42 57.37 19.89
N ILE A 10 1.81 58.01 18.88
CA ILE A 10 1.14 57.36 17.76
C ILE A 10 2.24 56.79 16.86
N LEU A 11 2.13 55.53 16.45
CA LEU A 11 2.83 55.06 15.25
C LEU A 11 1.97 54.03 14.52
N ALA A 12 1.18 54.52 13.57
CA ALA A 12 0.69 53.73 12.45
C ALA A 12 1.75 53.79 11.35
N THR A 13 2.32 52.65 10.98
CA THR A 13 3.13 52.52 9.76
C THR A 13 2.79 51.21 9.07
N PHE A 14 2.00 51.33 8.01
CA PHE A 14 2.01 50.39 6.89
C PHE A 14 3.42 50.34 6.30
N VAL A 15 4.01 49.15 6.18
CA VAL A 15 5.20 48.94 5.35
C VAL A 15 4.90 47.85 4.34
N PHE A 16 4.78 48.28 3.08
CA PHE A 16 4.93 47.46 1.90
C PHE A 16 6.38 46.96 1.79
N SER A 17 6.58 45.64 1.66
CA SER A 17 7.73 44.97 0.98
C SER A 17 7.79 43.50 1.41
N CYS A 18 8.11 42.48 0.60
CA CYS A 18 8.71 42.41 -0.73
C CYS A 18 8.04 41.26 -1.50
N LYS A 19 7.72 41.46 -2.78
CA LYS A 19 7.80 40.37 -3.76
C LYS A 19 9.26 39.92 -3.81
N LYS A 20 9.56 38.78 -3.19
CA LYS A 20 10.78 38.05 -3.47
C LYS A 20 10.36 36.84 -4.29
N ASN A 21 10.59 36.91 -5.60
CA ASN A 21 10.75 35.72 -6.43
C ASN A 21 11.95 34.96 -5.85
N LYS A 22 11.71 34.13 -4.83
CA LYS A 22 12.53 32.95 -4.64
C LYS A 22 11.98 31.97 -5.67
N SER A 23 12.76 31.73 -6.71
CA SER A 23 12.81 30.37 -7.23
C SER A 23 12.99 29.49 -6.00
N GLU A 24 11.90 28.85 -5.56
CA GLU A 24 12.08 27.64 -4.80
C GLU A 24 12.90 26.77 -5.74
N ASN A 25 14.17 26.63 -5.38
CA ASN A 25 14.92 25.46 -5.77
C ASN A 25 13.93 24.32 -5.56
N THR A 26 13.51 23.72 -6.66
CA THR A 26 13.20 22.29 -6.72
C THR A 26 14.47 21.58 -6.25
N ASN A 27 14.77 21.69 -4.95
CA ASN A 27 15.49 20.67 -4.24
C ASN A 27 14.57 19.49 -4.39
N GLY A 28 14.83 18.72 -5.45
CA GLY A 28 14.18 17.47 -5.68
C GLY A 28 14.24 16.73 -4.37
N HIS A 29 13.09 16.60 -3.71
CA HIS A 29 12.82 15.42 -2.91
C HIS A 29 12.82 14.27 -3.91
N ASN A 30 14.03 13.88 -4.31
CA ASN A 30 14.31 12.64 -5.00
C ASN A 30 14.35 11.56 -3.92
N MET A 31 13.31 11.52 -3.08
CA MET A 31 12.95 10.28 -2.40
C MET A 31 12.33 9.44 -3.50
N LYS A 32 13.17 8.65 -4.18
CA LYS A 32 12.69 7.58 -5.04
C LYS A 32 11.67 6.80 -4.20
N ASN A 33 10.41 6.92 -4.57
CA ASN A 33 9.32 6.17 -3.98
C ASN A 33 9.54 4.71 -4.36
N GLU A 34 10.25 3.95 -3.52
CA GLU A 34 10.60 2.56 -3.82
C GLU A 34 9.44 1.66 -3.41
N PHE A 35 8.46 1.57 -4.31
CA PHE A 35 7.53 0.46 -4.30
C PHE A 35 8.23 -0.78 -4.87
N VAL A 36 8.09 -1.91 -4.18
CA VAL A 36 8.63 -3.20 -4.63
C VAL A 36 7.49 -4.19 -4.71
N SER A 37 7.40 -4.94 -5.81
CA SER A 37 6.41 -6.00 -5.97
C SER A 37 7.02 -7.38 -5.85
N ARG A 38 6.23 -8.32 -5.37
CA ARG A 38 6.48 -9.76 -5.41
C ARG A 38 5.18 -10.49 -5.69
N ILE A 39 5.30 -11.73 -6.15
CA ILE A 39 4.16 -12.57 -6.49
C ILE A 39 4.40 -14.01 -6.04
N HIS A 40 3.41 -14.59 -5.39
CA HIS A 40 3.27 -16.02 -5.22
C HIS A 40 2.40 -16.57 -6.35
N THR A 41 2.83 -17.68 -6.94
CA THR A 41 2.06 -18.40 -7.95
C THR A 41 1.84 -19.83 -7.49
N THR A 42 0.81 -20.47 -8.02
CA THR A 42 0.44 -21.87 -7.69
C THR A 42 1.55 -22.90 -7.98
N GLU A 43 2.62 -22.51 -8.69
CA GLU A 43 3.80 -23.33 -8.98
C GLU A 43 4.91 -23.25 -7.91
N LEU A 44 4.82 -22.27 -7.01
CA LEU A 44 5.75 -22.08 -5.91
C LEU A 44 5.26 -22.82 -4.67
N GLU A 45 6.19 -23.22 -3.80
CA GLU A 45 5.82 -23.65 -2.45
C GLU A 45 5.11 -22.50 -1.72
N THR A 46 4.17 -22.82 -0.83
CA THR A 46 3.22 -21.86 -0.24
C THR A 46 3.86 -20.61 0.35
N ASP A 47 5.05 -20.73 0.94
CA ASP A 47 5.76 -19.62 1.58
C ASP A 47 6.80 -18.95 0.68
N LEU A 48 6.87 -19.33 -0.61
CA LEU A 48 7.82 -18.82 -1.59
C LEU A 48 7.13 -17.91 -2.61
N TYR A 49 7.80 -16.80 -2.88
CA TYR A 49 7.36 -15.78 -3.82
C TYR A 49 8.56 -15.37 -4.67
N GLN A 50 8.23 -14.95 -5.88
CA GLN A 50 9.15 -14.37 -6.82
C GLN A 50 9.20 -12.85 -6.63
N LEU A 51 10.39 -12.32 -6.43
CA LEU A 51 10.62 -10.87 -6.41
C LEU A 51 10.49 -10.29 -7.83
N LEU A 52 9.53 -9.40 -8.04
CA LEU A 52 9.35 -8.68 -9.31
C LEU A 52 10.17 -7.38 -9.37
N GLY A 53 10.67 -6.92 -8.23
CA GLY A 53 11.55 -5.77 -8.11
C GLY A 53 10.79 -4.44 -8.01
N LYS A 54 11.45 -3.34 -8.38
CA LYS A 54 10.86 -2.00 -8.30
C LYS A 54 9.67 -1.90 -9.24
N THR A 55 8.59 -1.26 -8.77
CA THR A 55 7.32 -1.19 -9.49
C THR A 55 6.77 0.24 -9.57
N SER A 56 5.80 0.44 -10.46
CA SER A 56 4.95 1.62 -10.54
C SER A 56 3.49 1.19 -10.47
N LEU A 57 2.56 2.14 -10.35
CA LEU A 57 1.13 1.83 -10.37
C LEU A 57 0.76 1.08 -11.65
N GLU A 58 1.19 1.59 -12.80
CA GLU A 58 0.89 1.02 -14.12
C GLU A 58 1.47 -0.39 -14.25
N LYS A 59 2.72 -0.59 -13.79
CA LYS A 59 3.35 -1.91 -13.82
C LYS A 59 2.62 -2.89 -12.90
N HIS A 60 2.29 -2.48 -11.67
CA HIS A 60 1.64 -3.37 -10.71
C HIS A 60 0.22 -3.74 -11.13
N ILE A 61 -0.54 -2.80 -11.73
CA ILE A 61 -1.83 -3.09 -12.35
C ILE A 61 -1.66 -4.04 -13.54
N SER A 62 -0.63 -3.86 -14.36
CA SER A 62 -0.32 -4.81 -15.43
C SER A 62 0.02 -6.20 -14.89
N ASP A 63 0.80 -6.30 -13.81
CA ASP A 63 1.13 -7.56 -13.17
C ASP A 63 -0.15 -8.22 -12.63
N PHE A 64 -1.05 -7.46 -11.98
CA PHE A 64 -2.36 -7.92 -11.51
C PHE A 64 -3.21 -8.51 -12.64
N ASN A 65 -3.32 -7.81 -13.76
CA ASN A 65 -4.11 -8.26 -14.92
C ASN A 65 -3.50 -9.48 -15.61
N ASN A 66 -2.21 -9.75 -15.41
CA ASN A 66 -1.52 -10.91 -15.98
C ASN A 66 -1.70 -12.18 -15.14
N VAL A 67 -2.25 -12.08 -13.92
CA VAL A 67 -2.60 -13.25 -13.12
C VAL A 67 -3.94 -13.81 -13.60
N ASN A 68 -3.97 -15.09 -13.94
CA ASN A 68 -5.21 -15.77 -14.30
C ASN A 68 -5.96 -16.22 -13.04
N TRP A 69 -6.52 -15.27 -12.30
CA TRP A 69 -7.17 -15.47 -10.99
C TRP A 69 -8.18 -16.61 -10.98
N LYS A 70 -9.11 -16.59 -11.94
CA LYS A 70 -10.15 -17.63 -12.07
C LYS A 70 -9.57 -19.01 -12.33
N SER A 71 -8.66 -19.14 -13.31
CA SER A 71 -8.09 -20.45 -13.62
C SER A 71 -7.23 -20.99 -12.47
N ASN A 72 -6.52 -20.11 -11.76
CA ASN A 72 -5.76 -20.49 -10.57
C ASN A 72 -6.70 -20.98 -9.46
N TYR A 73 -7.80 -20.27 -9.20
CA TYR A 73 -8.82 -20.71 -8.25
C TYR A 73 -9.37 -22.09 -8.61
N GLU A 74 -9.84 -22.28 -9.83
CA GLU A 74 -10.44 -23.53 -10.28
C GLU A 74 -9.45 -24.70 -10.15
N LYS A 75 -8.18 -24.49 -10.47
CA LYS A 75 -7.14 -25.50 -10.32
C LYS A 75 -6.96 -25.91 -8.85
N GLU A 76 -6.72 -24.94 -7.98
CA GLU A 76 -6.43 -25.19 -6.56
C GLU A 76 -7.64 -25.71 -5.78
N PHE A 77 -8.85 -25.24 -6.12
CA PHE A 77 -10.08 -25.74 -5.54
C PHE A 77 -10.33 -27.22 -5.91
N ASN A 78 -10.05 -27.60 -7.16
CA ASN A 78 -10.20 -28.98 -7.61
C ASN A 78 -9.13 -29.92 -7.04
N SER A 79 -7.90 -29.43 -6.82
CA SER A 79 -6.83 -30.23 -6.23
C SER A 79 -6.90 -30.31 -4.71
N MET A 80 -7.65 -29.41 -4.06
CA MET A 80 -7.71 -29.24 -2.61
C MET A 80 -6.36 -28.85 -1.97
N ASP A 81 -5.44 -28.29 -2.77
CA ASP A 81 -4.12 -27.85 -2.29
C ASP A 81 -4.17 -26.42 -1.71
N PHE A 82 -5.12 -25.59 -2.18
CA PHE A 82 -5.34 -24.21 -1.73
C PHE A 82 -4.09 -23.30 -1.79
N ASN A 83 -3.18 -23.55 -2.74
CA ASN A 83 -1.96 -22.77 -2.94
C ASN A 83 -2.24 -21.54 -3.82
N MET A 84 -3.11 -20.65 -3.33
CA MET A 84 -3.69 -19.55 -4.12
C MET A 84 -2.66 -18.46 -4.45
N PRO A 85 -2.71 -17.86 -5.66
CA PRO A 85 -1.82 -16.76 -6.03
C PRO A 85 -2.01 -15.56 -5.10
N ASP A 86 -0.91 -14.88 -4.82
CA ASP A 86 -0.88 -13.64 -4.04
C ASP A 86 0.04 -12.62 -4.73
N LEU A 87 -0.50 -11.45 -5.08
CA LEU A 87 0.25 -10.34 -5.64
C LEU A 87 0.35 -9.22 -4.61
N GLU A 88 1.56 -8.71 -4.45
CA GLU A 88 1.81 -7.77 -3.38
C GLU A 88 2.67 -6.59 -3.80
N VAL A 89 2.56 -5.52 -3.00
CA VAL A 89 3.41 -4.35 -3.11
C VAL A 89 3.80 -3.82 -1.73
N LEU A 90 5.08 -3.53 -1.59
CA LEU A 90 5.69 -2.96 -0.40
C LEU A 90 6.04 -1.50 -0.66
N SER A 91 5.61 -0.59 0.20
CA SER A 91 6.18 0.77 0.26
C SER A 91 7.27 0.80 1.32
N LYS A 92 8.53 0.76 0.88
CA LYS A 92 9.68 0.71 1.80
C LYS A 92 9.73 1.90 2.76
N ASN A 93 9.47 3.10 2.23
CA ASN A 93 9.57 4.34 3.02
C ASN A 93 8.44 4.49 4.04
N ASP A 94 7.27 3.92 3.75
CA ASP A 94 6.10 4.01 4.63
C ASP A 94 6.01 2.79 5.58
N SER A 95 6.89 1.79 5.41
CA SER A 95 6.79 0.48 6.07
C SER A 95 5.40 -0.13 5.93
N LYS A 96 4.77 0.07 4.76
CA LYS A 96 3.42 -0.41 4.45
C LYS A 96 3.47 -1.50 3.41
N TYR A 97 2.45 -2.34 3.46
CA TYR A 97 2.33 -3.53 2.67
C TYR A 97 0.87 -3.72 2.25
N LEU A 98 0.65 -4.01 0.96
CA LEU A 98 -0.64 -4.41 0.41
C LEU A 98 -0.48 -5.76 -0.28
N SER A 99 -1.42 -6.67 -0.07
CA SER A 99 -1.55 -7.92 -0.80
C SER A 99 -2.93 -8.06 -1.42
N VAL A 100 -2.99 -8.81 -2.51
CA VAL A 100 -4.20 -9.19 -3.21
C VAL A 100 -4.11 -10.66 -3.55
N SER A 101 -4.97 -11.45 -2.93
CA SER A 101 -5.09 -12.88 -3.17
C SER A 101 -6.55 -13.26 -3.42
N ILE A 102 -6.82 -14.57 -3.52
CA ILE A 102 -8.15 -15.12 -3.77
C ILE A 102 -8.50 -16.20 -2.74
N ALA A 103 -9.79 -16.33 -2.45
CA ALA A 103 -10.32 -17.37 -1.57
C ALA A 103 -11.66 -17.90 -2.12
N PRO A 104 -12.12 -19.08 -1.68
CA PRO A 104 -13.47 -19.54 -1.98
C PRO A 104 -14.53 -18.55 -1.50
N ASN A 105 -15.58 -18.37 -2.29
CA ASN A 105 -16.77 -17.63 -1.90
C ASN A 105 -17.89 -18.59 -1.45
N THR A 106 -18.96 -18.05 -0.91
CA THR A 106 -20.11 -18.81 -0.41
C THR A 106 -20.95 -19.46 -1.51
N ASP A 107 -20.76 -19.08 -2.77
CA ASP A 107 -21.59 -19.45 -3.92
C ASP A 107 -20.87 -20.28 -5.00
N ASP A 108 -19.98 -21.20 -4.60
CA ASP A 108 -19.12 -22.00 -5.50
C ASP A 108 -18.22 -21.17 -6.45
N THR A 109 -18.16 -19.84 -6.25
CA THR A 109 -17.23 -18.94 -6.94
C THR A 109 -16.01 -18.61 -6.08
N TYR A 110 -15.19 -17.66 -6.52
CA TYR A 110 -14.10 -17.09 -5.72
C TYR A 110 -14.38 -15.63 -5.38
N GLN A 111 -13.66 -15.14 -4.38
CA GLN A 111 -13.63 -13.74 -4.00
C GLN A 111 -12.19 -13.27 -3.86
N PHE A 112 -11.97 -11.96 -3.97
CA PHE A 112 -10.68 -11.37 -3.64
C PHE A 112 -10.51 -11.21 -2.13
N ILE A 113 -9.26 -11.29 -1.69
CA ILE A 113 -8.82 -10.93 -0.36
C ILE A 113 -7.88 -9.74 -0.49
N ILE A 114 -8.14 -8.67 0.26
CA ILE A 114 -7.26 -7.52 0.36
C ILE A 114 -6.51 -7.63 1.68
N GLY A 115 -5.19 -7.74 1.63
CA GLY A 115 -4.33 -7.68 2.82
C GLY A 115 -3.73 -6.30 2.99
N LEU A 116 -3.84 -5.71 4.18
CA LEU A 116 -3.13 -4.48 4.52
C LEU A 116 -2.33 -4.68 5.80
N GLY A 117 -1.05 -4.31 5.76
CA GLY A 117 -0.15 -4.56 6.86
C GLY A 117 1.01 -3.59 6.96
N THR A 118 1.91 -3.94 7.86
CA THR A 118 3.21 -3.27 8.01
C THR A 118 4.33 -4.17 7.53
N HIS A 119 5.35 -3.56 6.93
CA HIS A 119 6.59 -4.20 6.54
C HIS A 119 7.78 -3.54 7.24
N LEU A 120 8.36 -4.24 8.21
CA LEU A 120 9.56 -3.80 8.88
C LEU A 120 10.74 -4.68 8.43
N GLU A 121 11.69 -4.07 7.74
CA GLU A 121 12.94 -4.74 7.37
C GLU A 121 13.73 -5.10 8.64
N THR A 122 14.37 -6.27 8.64
CA THR A 122 15.33 -6.69 9.67
C THR A 122 16.72 -6.80 9.03
N ASP A 123 17.74 -7.13 9.82
CA ASP A 123 19.09 -7.40 9.31
C ASP A 123 19.12 -8.53 8.26
N ASN A 124 18.08 -9.39 8.25
CA ASN A 124 17.90 -10.41 7.23
C ASN A 124 16.70 -10.06 6.32
N PRO A 125 16.91 -9.75 5.02
CA PRO A 125 15.83 -9.36 4.12
C PRO A 125 14.81 -10.48 3.84
N ASN A 126 15.13 -11.73 4.19
CA ASN A 126 14.23 -12.87 4.10
C ASN A 126 13.50 -13.18 5.41
N ILE A 127 13.72 -12.40 6.47
CA ILE A 127 13.00 -12.54 7.74
C ILE A 127 12.49 -11.15 8.17
N PRO A 128 11.65 -10.48 7.36
CA PRO A 128 11.03 -9.23 7.76
C PRO A 128 10.01 -9.49 8.88
N ASN A 129 9.73 -8.46 9.69
CA ASN A 129 8.58 -8.51 10.61
C ASN A 129 7.37 -7.93 9.89
N ARG A 130 6.36 -8.76 9.66
CA ARG A 130 5.13 -8.40 8.95
C ARG A 130 3.91 -8.91 9.66
N LYS A 131 2.94 -8.02 9.80
CA LYS A 131 1.61 -8.32 10.30
C LYS A 131 0.59 -7.76 9.32
N VAL A 132 -0.32 -8.61 8.87
CA VAL A 132 -1.26 -8.30 7.78
C VAL A 132 -2.67 -8.62 8.24
N LYS A 133 -3.58 -7.67 8.06
CA LYS A 133 -5.02 -7.91 8.21
C LYS A 133 -5.61 -8.24 6.86
N LEU A 134 -6.40 -9.31 6.80
CA LEU A 134 -7.00 -9.84 5.57
C LEU A 134 -8.49 -9.53 5.53
N TYR A 135 -8.95 -8.97 4.41
CA TYR A 135 -10.33 -8.53 4.24
C TYR A 135 -10.97 -9.19 3.02
N MET A 136 -12.12 -9.83 3.22
CA MET A 136 -12.90 -10.46 2.17
C MET A 136 -13.70 -9.42 1.39
N THR A 137 -13.62 -9.45 0.06
CA THR A 137 -14.40 -8.55 -0.80
C THR A 137 -15.81 -9.06 -1.07
N GLU A 138 -16.10 -10.34 -0.76
CA GLU A 138 -17.37 -11.02 -1.09
C GLU A 138 -17.72 -10.94 -2.59
N SER A 139 -16.71 -10.77 -3.45
CA SER A 139 -16.89 -10.56 -4.88
C SER A 139 -15.62 -10.87 -5.68
N ASP A 140 -15.81 -11.38 -6.90
CA ASP A 140 -14.79 -11.56 -7.94
C ASP A 140 -14.59 -10.31 -8.82
N ASN A 141 -15.14 -9.16 -8.42
CA ASN A 141 -14.99 -7.91 -9.16
C ASN A 141 -13.59 -7.33 -8.98
N GLU A 142 -12.78 -7.42 -10.04
CA GLU A 142 -11.41 -6.89 -10.10
C GLU A 142 -11.28 -5.38 -9.84
N GLU A 143 -12.35 -4.60 -9.99
CA GLU A 143 -12.30 -3.16 -9.72
C GLU A 143 -12.09 -2.86 -8.23
N VAL A 144 -12.49 -3.79 -7.34
CA VAL A 144 -12.27 -3.66 -5.89
C VAL A 144 -10.77 -3.69 -5.55
N PRO A 145 -9.99 -4.74 -5.89
CA PRO A 145 -8.55 -4.74 -5.63
C PRO A 145 -7.81 -3.61 -6.37
N LYS A 146 -8.17 -3.29 -7.62
CA LYS A 146 -7.56 -2.18 -8.38
C LYS A 146 -7.70 -0.84 -7.64
N LYS A 147 -8.86 -0.57 -7.04
CA LYS A 147 -9.08 0.62 -6.20
C LYS A 147 -8.10 0.68 -5.02
N PHE A 148 -7.88 -0.42 -4.31
CA PHE A 148 -6.94 -0.47 -3.19
C PHE A 148 -5.49 -0.29 -3.63
N ILE A 149 -5.11 -0.92 -4.75
CA ILE A 149 -3.81 -0.71 -5.40
C ILE A 149 -3.60 0.78 -5.69
N GLU A 150 -4.55 1.43 -6.35
CA GLU A 150 -4.44 2.86 -6.66
C GLU A 150 -4.25 3.73 -5.42
N LEU A 151 -5.06 3.51 -4.39
CA LEU A 151 -4.97 4.27 -3.13
C LEU A 151 -3.61 4.06 -2.45
N PHE A 152 -3.07 2.85 -2.51
CA PHE A 152 -1.76 2.52 -1.94
C PHE A 152 -0.62 3.26 -2.64
N PHE A 153 -0.61 3.26 -3.97
CA PHE A 153 0.37 4.03 -4.75
C PHE A 153 0.23 5.55 -4.55
N LYS A 154 -0.98 6.03 -4.30
CA LYS A 154 -1.28 7.42 -3.92
C LYS A 154 -0.93 7.75 -2.45
N ARG A 155 -0.56 6.76 -1.63
CA ARG A 155 -0.32 6.86 -0.17
C ARG A 155 -1.53 7.37 0.62
N ASP A 156 -2.73 7.18 0.11
CA ASP A 156 -3.96 7.58 0.81
C ASP A 156 -4.39 6.49 1.80
N PHE A 157 -3.51 6.18 2.77
CA PHE A 157 -3.71 5.10 3.72
C PHE A 157 -4.91 5.33 4.64
N ALA A 158 -5.26 6.59 4.90
CA ALA A 158 -6.47 6.93 5.65
C ALA A 158 -7.72 6.47 4.90
N LYS A 159 -7.80 6.76 3.60
CA LYS A 159 -8.92 6.30 2.77
C LYS A 159 -8.93 4.78 2.61
N ILE A 160 -7.77 4.13 2.48
CA ILE A 160 -7.70 2.66 2.47
C ILE A 160 -8.38 2.09 3.72
N ASN A 161 -8.02 2.56 4.91
CA ASN A 161 -8.63 2.05 6.15
C ASN A 161 -10.15 2.25 6.17
N THR A 162 -10.65 3.44 5.79
CA THR A 162 -12.09 3.71 5.72
C THR A 162 -12.82 2.75 4.77
N GLU A 163 -12.20 2.39 3.65
CA GLU A 163 -12.78 1.48 2.66
C GLU A 163 -12.71 0.02 3.13
N LEU A 164 -11.63 -0.38 3.82
CA LEU A 164 -11.50 -1.72 4.43
C LEU A 164 -12.47 -1.94 5.58
N ASP A 165 -12.84 -0.89 6.33
CA ASP A 165 -13.85 -0.98 7.41
C ASP A 165 -15.24 -1.36 6.89
N GLN A 166 -15.48 -1.28 5.58
CA GLN A 166 -16.72 -1.75 4.93
C GLN A 166 -16.65 -3.22 4.52
N LEU A 167 -15.48 -3.85 4.56
CA LEU A 167 -15.26 -5.25 4.19
C LEU A 167 -15.25 -6.15 5.42
N TYR A 168 -15.47 -7.44 5.21
CA TYR A 168 -15.37 -8.42 6.28
C TYR A 168 -13.91 -8.69 6.64
N LEU A 169 -13.51 -8.40 7.88
CA LEU A 169 -12.20 -8.78 8.41
C LEU A 169 -12.17 -10.30 8.64
N MET A 170 -11.36 -10.99 7.85
CA MET A 170 -11.18 -12.44 7.92
C MET A 170 -10.25 -12.83 9.08
N ASP A 171 -9.04 -12.28 9.09
CA ASP A 171 -8.00 -12.65 10.06
C ASP A 171 -6.89 -11.59 10.13
N GLU A 172 -6.01 -11.72 11.12
CA GLU A 172 -4.77 -10.97 11.25
C GLU A 172 -3.60 -11.95 11.43
N VAL A 173 -2.73 -12.03 10.41
CA VAL A 173 -1.69 -13.05 10.31
C VAL A 173 -0.28 -12.43 10.36
N GLU A 174 0.68 -13.23 10.80
CA GLU A 174 2.11 -12.93 10.61
C GLU A 174 2.53 -13.45 9.22
N ASP A 175 3.06 -12.57 8.37
CA ASP A 175 3.58 -12.97 7.07
C ASP A 175 5.05 -13.41 7.21
N VAL A 176 5.26 -14.73 7.17
CA VAL A 176 6.55 -15.42 7.38
C VAL A 176 7.29 -15.75 6.07
N TYR A 177 6.88 -15.14 4.96
CA TYR A 177 7.42 -15.37 3.62
C TYR A 177 8.95 -15.31 3.46
N ILE A 178 9.46 -16.11 2.51
CA ILE A 178 10.84 -16.10 2.01
C ILE A 178 10.92 -15.84 0.49
N ASN A 179 11.73 -14.86 0.07
CA ASN A 179 12.01 -14.64 -1.36
C ASN A 179 12.74 -15.85 -1.98
N LYS A 180 12.23 -16.38 -3.09
CA LYS A 180 12.95 -17.35 -3.92
C LYS A 180 14.21 -16.68 -4.48
N LYS A 181 15.36 -17.35 -4.34
CA LYS A 181 16.64 -16.93 -4.92
C LYS A 181 16.70 -17.20 -6.41
#